data_AF-A0A914KNT6-F1
#
_entry.id   AF-A0A914KNT6-F1
#
_cell.length_a   1.000
_cell.length_b   1.000
_cell.length_c   1.000
_cell.angle_alpha   90.00
_cell.angle_beta   90.00
_cell.angle_gamma   90.00
#
_symmetry.space_group_name_H-M   'P 1'
#
loop_
_entity.id
_entity.type
_entity.pdbx_description
1 polymer ?
#
loop_
_entity_poly.entity_id
_entity_poly.type
_entity_poly.pdbx_seq_one_letter_code
_entity_poly.pdbx_strand_id
1 'polypeptide(L)'
;MYNGILSEKNREKFSHDGYIYVMDKPSADGEKIFWRCDTRGTTGCSGRIHTTSDEERSFLKLVTMHSCSGLGNPARVGVQKAMSMIRQRGASTMEKPAQIRAAAVQNLPLAILTFSNPRCRTNFPRSLNNFPRPRNNSPH
;
A
#
# COMPACT_ATOMS: atom_id res chain seq x y z
N MET A 1 -7.51 -2.44 18.76
CA MET A 1 -7.79 -2.49 17.30
C MET A 1 -6.50 -2.25 16.54
N TYR A 2 -6.06 -3.22 15.74
CA TYR A 2 -4.71 -3.26 15.16
C TYR A 2 -4.53 -2.19 14.04
N ASN A 3 -3.58 -1.27 14.21
CA ASN A 3 -3.26 -0.18 13.28
C ASN A 3 -2.03 -0.50 12.39
N GLY A 4 -1.84 -1.77 12.02
CA GLY A 4 -0.71 -2.19 11.18
C GLY A 4 -0.92 -1.83 9.71
N ILE A 5 -0.08 -0.96 9.15
CA ILE A 5 0.01 -0.75 7.70
C ILE A 5 1.00 -1.79 7.16
N LEU A 6 0.52 -2.79 6.41
CA LEU A 6 1.40 -3.80 5.80
C LEU A 6 2.02 -3.22 4.52
N SER A 7 3.34 -3.05 4.52
CA SER A 7 4.08 -2.62 3.33
C SER A 7 4.41 -3.79 2.40
N GLU A 8 4.50 -3.54 1.09
CA GLU A 8 4.85 -4.52 0.02
C GLU A 8 6.11 -5.37 0.26
N LYS A 9 6.98 -4.99 1.20
CA LYS A 9 8.22 -5.70 1.51
C LYS A 9 8.15 -6.54 2.79
N ASN A 10 6.93 -6.89 3.24
CA ASN A 10 6.68 -7.55 4.53
C ASN A 10 7.33 -6.80 5.72
N ARG A 11 7.49 -5.48 5.57
CA ARG A 11 8.00 -4.62 6.64
C ARG A 11 6.82 -3.97 7.31
N GLU A 12 6.72 -4.22 8.59
CA GLU A 12 5.67 -3.66 9.41
C GLU A 12 5.84 -2.14 9.54
N LYS A 13 4.71 -1.45 9.45
CA LYS A 13 4.65 -0.01 9.65
C LYS A 13 3.71 0.32 10.80
N PHE A 14 4.10 1.34 11.54
CA PHE A 14 3.36 1.89 12.66
C PHE A 14 2.99 3.33 12.33
N SER A 15 1.73 3.70 12.57
CA SER A 15 1.25 5.08 12.40
C SER A 15 1.00 5.72 13.74
N HIS A 16 1.59 6.89 13.99
CA HIS A 16 1.39 7.66 15.22
C HIS A 16 1.55 9.15 14.95
N ASP A 17 0.65 9.97 15.50
CA ASP A 17 0.60 11.43 15.35
C ASP A 17 0.73 11.93 13.90
N GLY A 18 0.10 11.24 12.95
CA GLY A 18 0.15 11.62 11.53
C GLY A 18 1.49 11.31 10.85
N TYR A 19 2.42 10.62 11.52
CA TYR A 19 3.65 10.11 10.94
C TYR A 19 3.55 8.59 10.72
N ILE A 20 4.38 8.10 9.78
CA ILE A 20 4.52 6.69 9.47
C ILE A 20 5.94 6.28 9.82
N TYR A 21 6.06 5.20 10.57
CA TYR A 21 7.31 4.63 10.98
C TYR A 21 7.44 3.21 10.43
N VAL A 22 8.68 2.81 10.15
CA VAL A 22 9.05 1.46 9.73
C VAL A 22 9.86 0.83 10.86
N MET A 23 9.62 -0.46 11.11
CA MET A 23 10.38 -1.21 12.09
C MET A 23 11.87 -1.19 11.73
N ASP A 24 12.72 -0.86 12.70
CA ASP A 24 14.18 -0.84 12.56
C ASP A 24 14.77 -2.12 13.16
N LYS A 25 14.55 -2.32 14.46
CA LYS A 25 14.99 -3.50 15.21
C LYS A 25 14.15 -3.68 16.48
N PRO A 26 13.99 -4.91 16.98
CA PRO A 26 13.52 -5.14 18.36
C PRO A 26 14.65 -4.88 19.38
N SER A 27 14.28 -4.69 20.65
CA SER A 27 15.23 -4.65 21.78
C SER A 27 15.85 -6.01 21.99
N ALA A 28 17.07 -6.03 22.53
CA ALA A 28 17.74 -7.26 22.92
C ALA A 28 16.91 -8.06 23.93
N ASP A 29 16.24 -7.34 24.83
CA ASP A 29 15.34 -7.90 25.85
C ASP A 29 13.96 -8.29 25.28
N GLY A 30 13.70 -7.99 24.01
CA GLY A 30 12.42 -8.31 23.36
C GLY A 30 11.22 -7.48 23.81
N GLU A 31 11.34 -6.60 24.80
CA GLU A 31 10.22 -5.82 25.37
C GLU A 31 9.78 -4.61 24.52
N LYS A 32 10.68 -4.10 23.67
CA LYS A 32 10.50 -2.82 22.99
C LYS A 32 10.87 -2.94 21.54
N ILE A 33 10.21 -2.18 20.67
CA ILE A 33 10.51 -2.13 19.25
C ILE A 33 10.97 -0.72 18.91
N PHE A 34 12.10 -0.63 18.21
CA PHE A 34 12.64 0.61 17.68
C PHE A 34 12.07 0.86 16.29
N TRP A 35 11.50 2.05 16.11
CA TRP A 35 10.96 2.47 14.83
C TRP A 35 11.64 3.73 14.33
N ARG A 36 11.75 3.84 13.01
CA ARG A 36 12.32 4.99 12.31
C ARG A 36 11.31 5.57 11.34
N CYS A 37 11.37 6.87 11.11
CA CYS A 37 10.52 7.53 10.13
C CYS A 37 10.71 6.92 8.73
N ASP A 38 9.61 6.72 8.00
CA ASP A 38 9.63 6.09 6.68
C ASP A 38 10.26 6.99 5.60
N THR A 39 10.22 8.31 5.80
CA THR A 39 10.85 9.31 4.93
C THR A 39 12.35 9.47 5.18
N ARG A 40 12.97 8.69 6.07
CA ARG A 40 14.42 8.78 6.33
C ARG A 40 15.25 8.59 5.06
N GLY A 41 14.84 7.69 4.17
CA GLY A 41 15.55 7.45 2.90
C GLY A 41 15.37 8.56 1.87
N THR A 42 14.32 9.36 1.96
CA THR A 42 13.99 10.42 0.98
C THR A 42 14.37 11.81 1.46
N THR A 43 14.11 12.12 2.73
CA THR A 43 14.29 13.44 3.35
C THR A 43 15.39 13.47 4.40
N GLY A 44 16.01 12.34 4.72
CA GLY A 44 17.01 12.27 5.80
C GLY A 44 16.42 12.38 7.20
N CYS A 45 15.11 12.16 7.37
CA CYS A 45 14.44 12.30 8.66
C CYS A 45 15.08 11.48 9.78
N SER A 46 15.37 12.13 10.91
CA SER A 46 15.92 11.51 12.13
C SER A 46 14.85 11.03 13.10
N GLY A 47 13.55 11.19 12.78
CA GLY A 47 12.44 10.82 13.66
C GLY A 47 12.47 9.36 14.10
N ARG A 48 12.45 9.12 15.42
CA ARG A 48 12.51 7.79 16.03
C ARG A 48 11.58 7.67 17.21
N ILE A 49 10.90 6.54 17.32
CA ILE A 49 9.99 6.21 18.42
C ILE A 49 10.27 4.80 18.93
N HIS A 50 9.89 4.55 20.18
CA HIS A 50 9.83 3.21 20.75
C HIS A 50 8.39 2.83 21.04
N THR A 51 8.03 1.59 20.77
CA THR A 51 6.75 0.98 21.21
C THR A 51 7.04 -0.24 22.06
N THR A 52 6.03 -0.75 22.76
CA THR A 52 6.09 -2.10 23.32
C THR A 52 6.09 -3.14 22.21
N SER A 53 6.59 -4.34 22.52
CA SER A 53 6.51 -5.52 21.64
C SER A 53 5.23 -6.33 21.83
N ASP A 54 4.38 -5.95 22.78
CA ASP A 54 3.09 -6.59 23.04
C ASP A 54 2.17 -6.55 21.81
N GLU A 55 1.13 -7.38 21.81
CA GLU A 55 0.14 -7.45 20.71
C GLU A 55 -0.53 -6.10 20.42
N GLU A 56 -0.69 -5.26 21.44
CA GLU A 56 -1.30 -3.93 21.31
C GLU A 56 -0.34 -2.87 20.75
N ARG A 57 0.98 -3.10 20.86
CA ARG A 57 2.04 -2.17 20.43
C ARG A 57 1.79 -0.74 20.86
N SER A 58 1.74 -0.55 22.17
CA SER A 58 1.51 0.78 22.74
C SER A 58 2.73 1.67 22.51
N PHE A 59 2.47 2.95 22.24
CA PHE A 59 3.53 3.94 22.10
C PHE A 59 4.17 4.20 23.46
N LEU A 60 5.50 4.05 23.55
CA LEU A 60 6.25 4.31 24.78
C LEU A 60 6.78 5.73 24.82
N LYS A 61 7.57 6.10 23.80
CA LYS A 61 8.20 7.43 23.75
C LYS A 61 8.68 7.82 22.36
N LEU A 62 8.71 9.13 22.15
CA LEU A 62 9.43 9.77 21.04
C LEU A 62 10.89 9.98 21.46
N VAL A 63 11.82 9.43 20.69
CA VAL A 63 13.27 9.52 20.97
C VAL A 63 13.90 10.68 20.23
N THR A 64 13.47 10.90 19.00
CA THR A 64 13.98 11.99 18.17
C THR A 64 12.84 12.60 17.42
N MET A 65 12.79 13.94 17.44
CA MET A 65 11.79 14.71 16.73
C MET A 65 11.96 14.57 15.21
N HIS A 66 10.86 14.71 14.47
CA HIS A 66 10.90 14.68 13.02
C HIS A 66 11.51 15.95 12.46
N SER A 67 12.31 15.78 11.40
CA SER A 67 12.79 16.90 10.57
C SER A 67 12.07 16.99 9.22
N CYS A 68 11.25 16.00 8.84
CA CYS A 68 10.62 15.93 7.52
C CYS A 68 9.28 16.66 7.38
N SER A 69 8.68 17.09 8.49
CA SER A 69 7.44 17.87 8.55
C SER A 69 7.20 18.25 10.01
N GLY A 70 6.85 19.52 10.29
CA GLY A 70 6.63 19.96 11.67
C GLY A 70 5.31 19.47 12.28
N LEU A 71 4.31 19.11 11.46
CA LEU A 71 2.94 18.83 11.92
C LEU A 71 2.36 17.47 11.49
N GLY A 72 3.17 16.55 10.96
CA GLY A 72 2.70 15.28 10.42
C GLY A 72 1.78 15.45 9.20
N ASN A 73 1.38 14.34 8.57
CA ASN A 73 0.44 14.37 7.45
C ASN A 73 -0.62 13.25 7.63
N PRO A 74 -1.77 13.56 8.26
CA PRO A 74 -2.81 12.56 8.53
C PRO A 74 -3.47 12.04 7.25
N ALA A 75 -3.57 12.86 6.19
CA ALA A 75 -4.12 12.43 4.91
C ALA A 75 -3.28 11.29 4.30
N ARG A 76 -1.95 11.42 4.36
CA ARG A 76 -1.01 10.39 3.91
C ARG A 76 -1.15 9.09 4.71
N VAL A 77 -1.33 9.18 6.03
CA VAL A 77 -1.59 8.02 6.88
C VAL A 77 -2.91 7.34 6.47
N GLY A 78 -3.98 8.12 6.27
CA GLY A 78 -5.28 7.62 5.83
C GLY A 78 -5.21 6.86 4.50
N VAL A 79 -4.52 7.42 3.50
CA VAL A 79 -4.30 6.76 2.19
C VAL A 79 -3.54 5.45 2.36
N GLN A 80 -2.46 5.42 3.13
CA GLN A 80 -1.67 4.20 3.34
C GLN A 80 -2.48 3.13 4.08
N LYS A 81 -3.30 3.51 5.07
CA LYS A 81 -4.20 2.58 5.76
C LYS A 81 -5.27 2.02 4.83
N ALA A 82 -5.88 2.85 3.99
CA ALA A 82 -6.85 2.42 2.98
C ALA A 82 -6.22 1.44 1.99
N MET A 83 -5.04 1.76 1.47
CA MET A 83 -4.30 0.87 0.56
C MET A 83 -3.93 -0.47 1.22
N SER A 84 -3.54 -0.46 2.49
CA SER A 84 -3.26 -1.68 3.24
C SER A 84 -4.51 -2.57 3.35
N MET A 85 -5.67 -1.98 3.66
CA MET A 85 -6.94 -2.72 3.71
C MET A 85 -7.33 -3.28 2.34
N ILE A 86 -7.16 -2.52 1.25
CA ILE A 86 -7.43 -2.98 -0.12
C ILE A 86 -6.52 -4.17 -0.46
N ARG A 87 -5.23 -4.09 -0.13
CA ARG A 87 -4.26 -5.17 -0.34
C ARG A 87 -4.60 -6.40 0.48
N GLN A 88 -4.95 -6.23 1.76
CA GLN A 88 -5.38 -7.33 2.62
C GLN A 88 -6.63 -8.01 2.06
N ARG A 89 -7.64 -7.24 1.65
CA ARG A 89 -8.83 -7.79 0.99
C ARG A 89 -8.45 -8.56 -0.27
N GLY A 90 -7.63 -7.98 -1.14
CA GLY A 90 -7.16 -8.62 -2.37
C GLY A 90 -6.36 -9.92 -2.14
N ALA A 91 -5.59 -9.99 -1.05
CA ALA A 91 -4.84 -11.20 -0.66
C ALA A 91 -5.76 -12.29 -0.08
N SER A 92 -6.81 -11.90 0.65
CA SER A 92 -7.79 -12.84 1.23
C SER A 92 -8.86 -13.29 0.22
N THR A 93 -9.15 -12.49 -0.80
CA THR A 93 -10.03 -12.90 -1.90
C THR A 93 -9.24 -13.73 -2.91
N MET A 94 -9.42 -15.04 -2.88
CA MET A 94 -8.93 -15.99 -3.89
C MET A 94 -9.77 -15.96 -5.19
N GLU A 95 -10.57 -14.91 -5.37
CA GLU A 95 -11.34 -14.71 -6.59
C GLU A 95 -10.39 -14.25 -7.68
N LYS A 96 -10.29 -15.06 -8.74
CA LYS A 96 -9.51 -14.67 -9.92
C LYS A 96 -10.06 -13.33 -10.42
N PRO A 97 -9.22 -12.38 -10.86
CA PRO A 97 -9.69 -11.10 -11.40
C PRO A 97 -10.77 -11.24 -12.50
N ALA A 98 -10.80 -12.38 -13.19
CA ALA A 98 -11.84 -12.76 -14.14
C ALA A 98 -13.23 -12.98 -13.50
N GLN A 99 -13.32 -13.57 -12.30
CA GLN A 99 -14.57 -13.81 -11.58
C GLN A 99 -15.17 -12.50 -11.07
N ILE A 100 -14.35 -11.60 -10.53
CA ILE A 100 -14.79 -10.25 -10.09
C ILE A 100 -15.36 -9.48 -11.28
N ARG A 101 -14.69 -9.53 -12.45
CA ARG A 101 -15.21 -8.91 -13.68
C ARG A 101 -16.52 -9.56 -14.15
N ALA A 102 -16.62 -10.89 -14.13
CA ALA A 102 -17.83 -11.59 -14.56
C ALA A 102 -19.03 -11.26 -13.66
N ALA A 103 -18.84 -11.23 -12.34
CA ALA A 103 -19.89 -10.84 -11.39
C ALA A 103 -20.32 -9.38 -11.57
N ALA A 104 -19.37 -8.47 -11.81
CA ALA A 104 -19.69 -7.06 -12.08
C ALA A 104 -20.51 -6.91 -13.37
N VAL A 105 -20.21 -7.66 -14.43
CA VAL A 105 -20.97 -7.66 -15.69
C VAL A 105 -22.37 -8.24 -15.50
N GLN A 106 -22.53 -9.28 -14.69
CA GLN A 106 -23.83 -9.90 -14.42
C GLN A 106 -24.79 -9.01 -13.61
N ASN A 107 -24.27 -8.08 -12.81
CA ASN A 107 -25.08 -7.17 -11.98
C ASN A 107 -25.37 -5.82 -12.65
N LEU A 108 -24.99 -5.64 -13.92
CA LEU A 108 -25.34 -4.43 -14.66
C LEU A 108 -26.78 -4.53 -15.18
N PRO A 109 -27.55 -3.43 -15.12
CA PRO A 109 -28.85 -3.38 -15.76
C PRO A 109 -28.71 -3.66 -17.27
N LEU A 110 -29.64 -4.42 -17.82
CA LEU A 110 -29.64 -4.87 -19.23
C LEU A 110 -29.40 -3.73 -20.23
N ALA A 111 -29.86 -2.51 -19.92
CA ALA A 111 -29.64 -1.32 -20.73
C ALA A 111 -28.16 -1.04 -21.01
N ILE A 112 -27.25 -1.33 -20.06
CA ILE A 112 -25.80 -1.12 -20.22
C ILE A 112 -25.19 -2.27 -21.05
N LEU A 113 -25.66 -3.50 -20.85
CA LEU A 113 -25.20 -4.69 -21.58
C LEU A 113 -25.60 -4.65 -23.08
N THR A 114 -26.68 -3.95 -23.42
CA THR A 114 -27.11 -3.79 -24.82
C THR A 114 -26.28 -2.76 -25.62
N PHE A 115 -25.50 -1.88 -24.97
CA PHE A 115 -24.60 -0.95 -25.68
C PHE A 115 -23.32 -1.62 -26.19
N SER A 116 -22.96 -2.80 -25.67
CA SER A 116 -21.88 -3.61 -26.22
C SER A 116 -22.37 -4.55 -27.32
N ASN A 117 -22.78 -3.99 -28.47
CA ASN A 117 -22.82 -4.75 -29.73
C ASN A 117 -22.06 -3.95 -30.82
N PRO A 118 -21.17 -4.58 -31.60
CA PRO A 118 -20.11 -3.92 -32.33
C PRO A 118 -20.59 -3.43 -33.69
N ARG A 119 -21.17 -2.24 -33.74
CA ARG A 119 -21.36 -1.50 -35.00
C ARG A 119 -21.18 0.01 -34.79
N CYS A 120 -20.01 0.41 -34.32
CA CYS A 120 -19.53 1.78 -34.53
C CYS A 120 -18.14 1.69 -35.15
N ARG A 121 -18.15 1.49 -36.47
CA ARG A 121 -17.00 1.66 -37.35
C ARG A 121 -16.81 3.18 -37.51
N THR A 122 -16.22 3.83 -36.52
CA THR A 122 -15.73 5.20 -36.65
C THR A 122 -14.25 5.21 -36.37
N ASN A 123 -13.50 5.58 -37.41
CA ASN A 123 -12.05 5.67 -37.47
C ASN A 123 -11.45 6.25 -36.19
N PHE A 124 -10.68 5.43 -35.45
CA PHE A 124 -9.73 5.92 -34.47
C PHE A 124 -8.35 6.04 -35.15
N PRO A 125 -7.67 7.21 -35.03
CA PRO A 125 -6.39 7.42 -35.66
C PRO A 125 -5.33 6.49 -35.08
N ARG A 126 -4.62 5.82 -35.98
CA ARG A 126 -3.53 4.89 -35.73
C ARG A 126 -2.31 5.67 -35.26
N SER A 127 -2.07 5.77 -33.95
CA SER A 127 -0.74 6.14 -33.46
C SER A 127 -0.50 5.65 -32.03
N LEU A 128 0.70 5.12 -31.83
CA LEU A 128 1.37 4.81 -30.55
C LEU A 128 1.04 3.46 -29.89
N ASN A 129 1.22 2.37 -30.64
CA ASN A 129 1.75 1.13 -30.06
C ASN A 129 3.28 1.25 -29.96
N ASN A 130 3.79 1.76 -28.83
CA ASN A 130 5.17 1.56 -28.41
C ASN A 130 5.17 1.12 -26.94
N PHE A 131 4.96 -0.19 -26.73
CA PHE A 131 5.34 -0.85 -25.49
C PHE A 131 6.50 -1.80 -25.79
N PRO A 132 7.64 -1.70 -25.08
CA PRO A 132 8.79 -2.57 -25.31
C PRO A 132 8.46 -4.00 -24.90
N ARG A 133 8.77 -4.96 -25.78
CA ARG A 133 8.65 -6.40 -25.50
C ARG A 133 9.76 -6.85 -24.52
N PRO A 134 9.49 -7.78 -23.60
CA PRO A 134 10.53 -8.41 -22.79
C PRO A 134 11.42 -9.32 -23.66
N ARG A 135 12.73 -9.23 -23.43
CA ARG A 135 13.76 -10.11 -24.00
C ARG A 135 13.65 -11.49 -23.33
N ASN A 136 13.29 -12.51 -24.11
CA ASN A 136 13.49 -13.90 -23.71
C ASN A 136 14.95 -14.27 -23.98
N ASN A 137 15.70 -14.61 -22.92
CA ASN A 137 16.96 -15.32 -23.02
C ASN A 137 16.66 -16.82 -22.92
N SER A 138 16.96 -17.59 -23.97
CA SER A 138 17.08 -19.04 -23.90
C SER A 138 18.56 -19.43 -23.78
N PRO A 139 18.90 -20.47 -22.99
CA PRO A 139 20.27 -20.94 -22.85
C PRO A 139 20.66 -21.89 -24.01
N HIS A 140 21.94 -21.85 -24.36
CA HIS A 140 22.64 -22.84 -25.20
C HIS A 140 23.16 -23.99 -24.34
#